data_AF-A0ABD3XHI1-F1
#
_entry.id   AF-A0ABD3XHI1-F1
#
_cell.length_a   1.000
_cell.length_b   1.000
_cell.length_c   1.000
_cell.angle_alpha   90.00
_cell.angle_beta   90.00
_cell.angle_gamma   90.00
#
_symmetry.space_group_name_H-M   'P 1'
#
loop_
_entity.id
_entity.type
_entity.pdbx_description
1 polymer ?
#
loop_
_entity_poly.entity_id
_entity_poly.type
_entity_poly.pdbx_seq_one_letter_code
_entity_poly.pdbx_strand_id
1 'polypeptide(L)'
;MTEKSVLKFRETSTNPDLQKCLLHNGKEIEFYCKDHDTVCCSTCAVMTHRKCDNINPVEEAACGIKNSNLPNMTMEKLRQCQSSLRSVVAILEANNRKLQTQTTNLRRTLVETRLKVNHLFDEFEKNLSLTNDCMYERESLRNTLQADRCRHLFTTVEGCVTVLESAVMEGKEEGIFVILKQIDSQCRGFEKIIDQENSKISLVNLFFDEQSILDNFLLQKNPEELIKIENVQEGPLDLEKL
;
A
#
# COMPACT_ATOMS: atom_id res chain seq x y z
N MET A 1 11.58 32.40 27.91
CA MET A 1 12.31 33.50 27.25
C MET A 1 11.27 34.50 26.78
N THR A 2 11.18 35.62 27.46
CA THR A 2 10.21 36.69 27.20
C THR A 2 10.55 37.39 25.90
N GLU A 3 9.62 37.43 24.94
CA GLU A 3 9.68 38.34 23.80
C GLU A 3 9.72 39.77 24.35
N LYS A 4 10.92 40.35 24.44
CA LYS A 4 11.08 41.79 24.62
C LYS A 4 10.45 42.45 23.40
N SER A 5 9.51 43.34 23.65
CA SER A 5 8.78 44.16 22.69
C SER A 5 9.69 44.69 21.58
N VAL A 6 9.57 44.12 20.38
CA VAL A 6 10.21 44.65 19.17
C VAL A 6 9.49 45.95 18.80
N LEU A 7 10.22 47.06 18.78
CA LEU A 7 9.71 48.35 18.30
C LEU A 7 9.21 48.20 16.86
N LYS A 8 7.91 48.47 16.63
CA LYS A 8 7.34 48.52 15.28
C LYS A 8 7.72 49.84 14.62
N PHE A 9 8.81 49.85 13.86
CA PHE A 9 9.15 50.98 12.99
C PHE A 9 8.28 50.95 11.73
N ARG A 10 7.53 52.03 11.45
CA ARG A 10 6.81 52.25 10.18
C ARG A 10 7.74 52.98 9.19
N GLU A 11 7.61 52.65 7.90
CA GLU A 11 8.50 53.07 6.80
C GLU A 11 8.44 54.56 6.39
N THR A 12 7.87 55.47 7.18
CA THR A 12 7.78 56.88 6.80
C THR A 12 8.49 57.80 7.79
N SER A 13 9.37 58.63 7.21
CA SER A 13 10.20 59.64 7.84
C SER A 13 9.40 60.60 8.73
N THR A 14 9.95 60.84 9.93
CA THR A 14 9.43 61.64 11.06
C THR A 14 8.17 61.09 11.72
N ASN A 15 8.34 60.09 12.60
CA ASN A 15 7.30 59.66 13.52
C ASN A 15 7.41 60.46 14.85
N PRO A 16 6.50 61.41 15.15
CA PRO A 16 6.53 62.20 16.39
C PRO A 16 6.31 61.37 17.66
N ASP A 17 5.89 60.11 17.55
CA ASP A 17 5.70 59.22 18.69
C ASP A 17 7.01 58.56 19.18
N LEU A 18 8.13 58.73 18.47
CA LEU A 18 9.45 58.21 18.89
C LEU A 18 10.02 58.91 20.14
N GLN A 19 9.52 60.11 20.45
CA GLN A 19 9.90 60.87 21.64
C GLN A 19 8.90 60.69 22.79
N LYS A 20 7.91 59.80 22.66
CA LYS A 20 6.91 59.54 23.70
C LYS A 20 7.16 58.22 24.41
N CYS A 21 6.78 58.18 25.68
CA CYS A 21 6.87 56.98 26.50
C CYS A 21 5.85 55.93 26.05
N LEU A 22 6.33 54.71 25.79
CA LEU A 22 5.49 53.57 25.41
C LEU A 22 4.57 53.11 26.55
N LEU A 23 4.91 53.39 27.81
CA LEU A 23 4.15 52.97 28.99
C LEU A 23 3.20 54.07 29.50
N HIS A 24 3.50 55.34 29.22
CA HIS A 24 2.76 56.49 29.73
C HIS A 24 2.35 57.39 28.57
N ASN A 25 1.13 57.16 28.07
CA ASN A 25 0.62 57.84 26.88
C ASN A 25 0.71 59.36 27.00
N GLY A 26 1.21 60.01 25.94
CA GLY A 26 1.36 61.46 25.87
C GLY A 26 2.52 62.05 26.68
N LYS A 27 3.28 61.26 27.45
CA LYS A 27 4.48 61.75 28.15
C LYS A 27 5.72 61.68 27.26
N GLU A 28 6.52 62.73 27.29
CA GLU A 28 7.79 62.80 26.55
C GLU A 28 8.90 62.02 27.27
N ILE A 29 9.86 61.54 26.48
CA ILE A 29 11.08 60.91 26.94
C ILE A 29 12.09 62.01 27.29
N GLU A 30 12.41 62.14 28.56
CA GLU A 30 13.21 63.26 29.12
C GLU A 30 14.49 62.75 29.80
N PHE A 31 14.54 61.47 30.18
CA PHE A 31 15.63 60.89 30.96
C PHE A 31 16.22 59.64 30.29
N TYR A 32 17.51 59.38 30.53
CA TYR A 32 18.21 58.15 30.17
C TYR A 32 18.77 57.51 31.44
N CYS A 33 18.42 56.24 31.66
CA CYS A 33 18.92 55.44 32.76
C CYS A 33 20.10 54.58 32.28
N LYS A 34 21.30 54.86 32.77
CA LYS A 34 22.52 54.10 32.44
C LYS A 34 22.51 52.70 33.03
N ASP A 35 21.95 52.52 34.22
CA ASP A 35 21.90 51.22 34.92
C ASP A 35 21.13 50.16 34.11
N HIS A 36 20.18 50.61 33.28
CA HIS A 36 19.34 49.75 32.44
C HIS A 36 19.58 49.93 30.94
N ASP A 37 20.40 50.90 30.54
CA ASP A 37 20.62 51.33 29.15
C ASP A 37 19.31 51.61 28.38
N THR A 38 18.41 52.39 29.00
CA THR A 38 17.08 52.68 28.45
C THR A 38 16.69 54.15 28.63
N VAL A 39 15.92 54.68 27.68
CA VAL A 39 15.29 56.00 27.77
C VAL A 39 13.93 55.92 28.47
N CYS A 40 13.56 56.95 29.23
CA CYS A 40 12.34 56.94 30.04
C CYS A 40 11.74 58.35 30.25
N CYS A 41 10.44 58.43 30.55
CA CYS A 41 9.79 59.69 30.93
C CYS A 41 9.89 59.95 32.44
N SER A 42 9.52 61.15 32.88
CA SER A 42 9.42 61.51 34.30
C SER A 42 8.65 60.50 35.17
N THR A 43 7.54 59.92 34.71
CA THR A 43 6.83 58.89 35.50
C THR A 43 7.65 57.62 35.65
N CYS A 44 8.27 57.13 34.57
CA CYS A 44 9.12 55.94 34.63
C CYS A 44 10.33 56.15 35.55
N ALA A 45 10.93 57.34 35.52
CA ALA A 45 12.05 57.69 36.39
C ALA A 45 11.67 57.54 37.87
N VAL A 46 10.48 58.02 38.26
CA VAL A 46 10.02 58.01 39.66
C VAL A 46 9.40 56.67 40.09
N MET A 47 8.73 55.95 39.19
CA MET A 47 7.99 54.73 39.53
C MET A 47 8.83 53.46 39.35
N THR A 48 9.60 53.38 38.26
CA THR A 48 10.31 52.16 37.85
C THR A 48 11.80 52.27 38.13
N HIS A 49 12.39 53.42 37.82
CA HIS A 49 13.84 53.63 37.95
C HIS A 49 14.23 54.36 39.24
N ARG A 50 13.32 54.49 40.24
CA ARG A 50 13.55 55.26 41.48
C ARG A 50 14.84 54.88 42.24
N LYS A 51 15.24 53.61 42.13
CA LYS A 51 16.42 53.04 42.79
C LYS A 51 17.66 52.99 41.89
N CYS A 52 17.58 53.54 40.68
CA CYS A 52 18.72 53.65 39.77
C CYS A 52 19.51 54.89 40.16
N ASP A 53 20.81 54.73 40.35
CA ASP A 53 21.69 55.82 40.77
C ASP A 53 22.13 56.69 39.58
N ASN A 54 22.00 56.17 38.35
CA ASN A 54 22.52 56.81 37.15
C ASN A 54 21.41 57.18 36.15
N ILE A 55 20.55 58.14 36.51
CA ILE A 55 19.55 58.74 35.63
C ILE A 55 19.98 60.16 35.26
N ASN A 56 20.23 60.39 33.97
CA ASN A 56 20.64 61.69 33.45
C ASN A 56 19.57 62.25 32.48
N PRO A 57 19.44 63.57 32.35
CA PRO A 57 18.67 64.18 31.25
C PRO A 57 19.16 63.66 29.89
N VAL A 58 18.24 63.43 28.95
CA VAL A 58 18.57 62.93 27.61
C VAL A 58 19.50 63.88 26.88
N GLU A 59 19.35 65.20 27.05
CA GLU A 59 20.19 66.21 26.42
C GLU A 59 21.66 66.08 26.82
N GLU A 60 21.90 65.79 28.11
CA GLU A 60 23.24 65.56 28.64
C GLU A 60 23.82 64.24 28.11
N ALA A 61 23.02 63.17 28.13
CA ALA A 61 23.42 61.86 27.62
C ALA A 61 23.64 61.86 26.09
N ALA A 62 22.93 62.73 25.35
CA ALA A 62 23.03 62.85 23.90
C ALA A 62 24.17 63.75 23.42
N CYS A 63 24.83 64.45 24.34
CA CYS A 63 25.91 65.36 24.02
C CYS A 63 27.04 64.62 23.27
N GLY A 64 27.46 65.17 22.13
CA GLY A 64 28.52 64.58 21.31
C GLY A 64 28.13 63.32 20.51
N ILE A 65 26.90 62.79 20.62
CA ILE A 65 26.49 61.57 19.87
C ILE A 65 26.65 61.75 18.35
N LYS A 66 26.32 62.93 17.80
CA LYS A 66 26.49 63.23 16.36
C LYS A 66 27.94 63.11 15.88
N ASN A 67 28.90 63.42 16.75
CA ASN A 67 30.33 63.36 16.47
C ASN A 67 30.95 62.02 16.89
N SER A 68 30.19 61.18 17.60
CA SER A 68 30.60 59.82 17.96
C SER A 68 30.41 58.85 16.81
N ASN A 69 31.11 57.71 16.84
CA ASN A 69 30.92 56.64 15.85
C ASN A 69 29.69 55.76 16.15
N LEU A 70 28.95 56.01 17.24
CA LEU A 70 27.84 55.17 17.70
C LEU A 70 26.71 55.04 16.66
N PRO A 71 26.27 56.11 15.96
CA PRO A 71 25.26 55.99 14.91
C PRO A 71 25.73 55.10 13.75
N ASN A 72 26.98 55.25 13.31
CA ASN A 72 27.55 54.45 12.22
C ASN A 72 27.68 52.98 12.62
N MET A 73 28.20 52.68 13.82
CA MET A 73 28.28 51.32 14.35
C MET A 73 26.90 50.67 14.48
N THR A 74 25.89 51.43 14.93
CA THR A 74 24.52 50.94 15.05
C THR A 74 23.92 50.68 13.67
N MET A 75 24.16 51.57 12.70
CA MET A 75 23.72 51.39 11.32
C MET A 75 24.38 50.17 10.66
N GLU A 76 25.67 49.93 10.91
CA GLU A 76 26.38 48.75 10.43
C GLU A 76 25.81 47.47 11.02
N LYS A 77 25.57 47.42 12.34
CA LYS A 77 24.88 46.30 13.00
C LYS A 77 23.50 46.04 12.40
N LEU A 78 22.70 47.09 12.16
CA LEU A 78 21.38 46.97 11.54
C LEU A 78 21.47 46.47 10.10
N ARG A 79 22.42 46.94 9.31
CA ARG A 79 22.67 46.45 7.94
C ARG A 79 23.10 44.98 7.94
N GLN A 80 23.94 44.58 8.89
CA GLN A 80 24.34 43.18 9.05
C GLN A 80 23.15 42.29 9.42
N CYS A 81 22.30 42.73 10.37
CA CYS A 81 21.05 42.05 10.71
C CYS A 81 20.12 41.95 9.49
N GLN A 82 19.95 43.05 8.74
CA GLN A 82 19.11 43.07 7.54
C GLN A 82 19.61 42.09 6.48
N SER A 83 20.92 42.08 6.20
CA SER A 83 21.54 41.14 5.26
C SER A 83 21.34 39.69 5.70
N SER A 84 21.59 39.41 6.99
CA SER A 84 21.42 38.08 7.56
C SER A 84 19.96 37.60 7.47
N LEU A 85 19.00 38.46 7.80
CA LEU A 85 17.57 38.16 7.70
C LEU A 85 17.15 37.91 6.25
N ARG A 86 17.63 38.70 5.28
CA ARG A 86 17.36 38.47 3.85
C ARG A 86 17.88 37.10 3.41
N SER A 87 19.09 36.72 3.85
CA SER A 87 19.66 35.41 3.55
C SER A 87 18.83 34.28 4.15
N VAL A 88 18.43 34.40 5.43
CA VAL A 88 17.57 33.41 6.10
C VAL A 88 16.24 33.24 5.38
N VAL A 89 15.57 34.34 5.02
CA VAL A 89 14.30 34.30 4.26
C VAL A 89 14.50 33.58 2.93
N ALA A 90 15.54 33.93 2.17
CA ALA A 90 15.81 33.28 0.88
C ALA A 90 16.07 31.77 1.02
N ILE A 91 16.80 31.35 2.07
CA ILE A 91 17.05 29.93 2.38
C ILE A 91 15.74 29.23 2.74
N LEU A 92 14.92 29.82 3.59
CA LEU A 92 13.63 29.24 4.00
C LEU A 92 12.68 29.08 2.81
N GLU A 93 12.60 30.08 1.92
CA GLU A 93 11.81 29.99 0.70
C GLU A 93 12.34 28.92 -0.26
N ALA A 94 13.66 28.81 -0.44
CA ALA A 94 14.27 27.77 -1.26
C ALA A 94 14.00 26.37 -0.68
N ASN A 95 14.10 26.22 0.65
CA ASN A 95 13.78 24.98 1.34
C ASN A 95 12.31 24.61 1.19
N ASN A 96 11.39 25.57 1.30
CA ASN A 96 9.96 25.32 1.09
C ASN A 96 9.68 24.87 -0.35
N ARG A 97 10.30 25.51 -1.36
CA ARG A 97 10.19 25.07 -2.76
C ARG A 97 10.71 23.64 -2.93
N LYS A 98 11.87 23.31 -2.35
CA LYS A 98 12.45 21.97 -2.40
C LYS A 98 11.53 20.93 -1.74
N LEU A 99 11.00 21.23 -0.56
CA LEU A 99 10.05 20.37 0.17
C LEU A 99 8.78 20.13 -0.65
N GLN A 100 8.25 21.17 -1.30
CA GLN A 100 7.09 21.05 -2.17
C GLN A 100 7.39 20.11 -3.35
N THR A 101 8.53 20.27 -4.03
CA THR A 101 8.95 19.38 -5.13
C THR A 101 9.17 17.94 -4.66
N GLN A 102 9.78 17.73 -3.49
CA GLN A 102 9.96 16.39 -2.93
C GLN A 102 8.61 15.74 -2.61
N THR A 103 7.67 16.49 -2.04
CA THR A 103 6.33 16.01 -1.71
C THR A 103 5.55 15.61 -2.97
N THR A 104 5.60 16.41 -4.04
CA THR A 104 4.94 16.07 -5.31
C THR A 104 5.59 14.85 -5.97
N ASN A 105 6.91 14.73 -5.89
CA ASN A 105 7.62 13.55 -6.38
C ASN A 105 7.23 12.28 -5.63
N LEU A 106 7.24 12.31 -4.29
CA LEU A 106 6.82 11.18 -3.46
C LEU A 106 5.39 10.75 -3.79
N ARG A 107 4.46 11.71 -3.93
CA ARG A 107 3.07 11.42 -4.30
C ARG A 107 2.97 10.72 -5.66
N ARG A 108 3.76 11.15 -6.65
CA ARG A 108 3.80 10.50 -7.96
C ARG A 108 4.34 9.08 -7.88
N THR A 109 5.48 8.89 -7.23
CA THR A 109 6.10 7.57 -7.06
C THR A 109 5.17 6.61 -6.32
N LEU A 110 4.39 7.10 -5.34
CA LEU A 110 3.39 6.29 -4.64
C LEU A 110 2.28 5.80 -5.59
N VAL A 111 1.77 6.67 -6.46
CA VAL A 111 0.77 6.30 -7.47
C VAL A 111 1.35 5.31 -8.48
N GLU A 112 2.56 5.56 -8.98
CA GLU A 112 3.25 4.67 -9.93
C GLU A 112 3.52 3.29 -9.31
N THR A 113 3.94 3.25 -8.06
CA THR A 113 4.19 1.99 -7.34
C THR A 113 2.90 1.20 -7.17
N ARG A 114 1.80 1.86 -6.78
CA ARG A 114 0.49 1.23 -6.68
C ARG A 114 0.04 0.63 -8.02
N LEU A 115 0.21 1.37 -9.12
CA LEU A 115 -0.13 0.87 -10.45
C LEU A 115 0.67 -0.38 -10.82
N LYS A 116 1.98 -0.39 -10.52
CA LYS A 116 2.84 -1.57 -10.75
C LYS A 116 2.41 -2.77 -9.91
N VAL A 117 2.11 -2.56 -8.63
CA VAL A 117 1.63 -3.63 -7.74
C VAL A 117 0.32 -4.21 -8.25
N ASN A 118 -0.63 -3.36 -8.62
CA ASN A 118 -1.91 -3.82 -9.19
C ASN A 118 -1.72 -4.61 -10.48
N HIS A 119 -0.85 -4.14 -11.39
CA HIS A 119 -0.56 -4.88 -12.62
C HIS A 119 0.04 -6.26 -12.32
N LEU A 120 0.92 -6.38 -11.33
CA LEU A 120 1.46 -7.68 -10.91
C LEU A 120 0.38 -8.59 -10.36
N PHE A 121 -0.59 -8.04 -9.60
CA PHE A 121 -1.75 -8.80 -9.13
C PHE A 121 -2.62 -9.27 -10.31
N ASP A 122 -2.94 -8.39 -11.25
CA ASP A 122 -3.76 -8.72 -12.42
C ASP A 122 -3.12 -9.84 -13.27
N GLU A 123 -1.80 -9.77 -13.46
CA GLU A 123 -1.04 -10.80 -14.19
C GLU A 123 -1.01 -12.13 -13.45
N PHE A 124 -0.80 -12.09 -12.13
CA PHE A 124 -0.77 -13.27 -11.29
C PHE A 124 -2.15 -13.96 -11.22
N GLU A 125 -3.23 -13.19 -11.05
CA GLU A 125 -4.61 -13.68 -11.10
C GLU A 125 -4.91 -14.35 -12.44
N LYS A 126 -4.54 -13.69 -13.54
CA LYS A 126 -4.72 -14.24 -14.88
C LYS A 126 -3.99 -15.57 -15.06
N ASN A 127 -2.74 -15.67 -14.61
CA ASN A 127 -1.95 -16.89 -14.72
C ASN A 127 -2.54 -18.03 -13.87
N LEU A 128 -3.03 -17.71 -12.66
CA LEU A 128 -3.72 -18.68 -11.82
C LEU A 128 -5.02 -19.18 -12.45
N SER A 129 -5.85 -18.28 -12.98
CA SER A 129 -7.09 -18.65 -13.68
C SER A 129 -6.80 -19.58 -14.85
N LEU A 130 -5.84 -19.22 -15.72
CA LEU A 130 -5.45 -20.05 -16.86
C LEU A 130 -4.96 -21.44 -16.42
N THR A 131 -4.17 -21.50 -15.35
CA THR A 131 -3.67 -22.77 -14.82
C THR A 131 -4.83 -23.63 -14.30
N ASN A 132 -5.76 -23.04 -13.55
CA ASN A 132 -6.94 -23.73 -13.04
C ASN A 132 -7.81 -24.26 -14.18
N ASP A 133 -8.08 -23.43 -15.19
CA ASP A 133 -8.88 -23.80 -16.36
C ASP A 133 -8.22 -24.96 -17.11
N CYS A 134 -6.90 -24.90 -17.34
CA CYS A 134 -6.16 -26.01 -17.96
C CYS A 134 -6.22 -27.31 -17.13
N MET A 135 -6.11 -27.22 -15.80
CA MET A 135 -6.24 -28.39 -14.93
C MET A 135 -7.64 -28.99 -15.00
N TYR A 136 -8.68 -28.15 -14.95
CA TYR A 136 -10.07 -28.57 -15.08
C TYR A 136 -10.33 -29.23 -16.44
N GLU A 137 -9.92 -28.61 -17.55
CA GLU A 137 -10.10 -29.15 -18.89
C GLU A 137 -9.42 -30.52 -19.05
N ARG A 138 -8.19 -30.66 -18.53
CA ARG A 138 -7.45 -31.92 -18.57
C ARG A 138 -8.17 -33.04 -17.83
N GLU A 139 -8.65 -32.76 -16.62
CA GLU A 139 -9.36 -33.75 -15.81
C GLU A 139 -10.75 -34.09 -16.38
N SER A 140 -11.47 -33.09 -16.88
CA SER A 140 -12.76 -33.27 -17.53
C SER A 140 -12.65 -34.14 -18.79
N LEU A 141 -11.63 -33.89 -19.62
CA LEU A 141 -11.35 -34.70 -20.80
C LEU A 141 -11.00 -36.14 -20.42
N ARG A 142 -10.15 -36.33 -19.38
CA ARG A 142 -9.80 -37.65 -18.86
C ARG A 142 -11.05 -38.44 -18.44
N ASN A 143 -11.94 -37.81 -17.68
CA ASN A 143 -13.18 -38.42 -17.23
C ASN A 143 -14.14 -38.75 -18.39
N THR A 144 -14.23 -37.88 -19.40
CA THR A 144 -15.08 -38.11 -20.57
C THR A 144 -14.59 -39.30 -21.39
N LEU A 145 -13.27 -39.39 -21.65
CA LEU A 145 -12.67 -40.51 -22.36
C LEU A 145 -12.87 -41.84 -21.62
N GLN A 146 -12.76 -41.84 -20.29
CA GLN A 146 -13.03 -43.01 -19.47
C GLN A 146 -14.52 -43.42 -19.53
N ALA A 147 -15.43 -42.45 -19.42
CA ALA A 147 -16.87 -42.71 -19.54
C ALA A 147 -17.25 -43.27 -20.92
N ASP A 148 -16.63 -42.79 -22.01
CA ASP A 148 -16.84 -43.32 -23.37
C ASP A 148 -16.41 -44.78 -23.49
N ARG A 149 -15.26 -45.15 -22.91
CA ARG A 149 -14.80 -46.55 -22.88
C ARG A 149 -15.79 -47.45 -22.14
N CYS A 150 -16.26 -47.01 -20.96
CA CYS A 150 -17.26 -47.75 -20.20
C CYS A 150 -18.58 -47.89 -20.98
N ARG A 151 -19.03 -46.83 -21.66
CA ARG A 151 -20.22 -46.88 -22.54
C ARG A 151 -20.07 -47.89 -23.67
N HIS A 152 -18.94 -47.90 -24.36
CA HIS A 152 -18.70 -48.86 -25.44
C HIS A 152 -18.67 -50.30 -24.95
N LEU A 153 -18.05 -50.55 -23.79
CA LEU A 153 -18.08 -51.86 -23.16
C LEU A 153 -19.51 -52.26 -22.78
N PHE A 154 -20.27 -51.35 -22.18
CA PHE A 154 -21.67 -51.57 -21.83
C PHE A 154 -22.51 -51.97 -23.05
N THR A 155 -22.46 -51.22 -24.15
CA THR A 155 -23.20 -51.55 -25.38
C THR A 155 -22.78 -52.91 -25.96
N THR A 156 -21.49 -53.28 -25.83
CA THR A 156 -21.00 -54.59 -26.28
C THR A 156 -21.60 -55.72 -25.43
N VAL A 157 -21.57 -55.57 -24.10
CA VAL A 157 -22.15 -56.55 -23.17
C VAL A 157 -23.66 -56.68 -23.36
N GLU A 158 -24.37 -55.56 -23.50
CA GLU A 158 -25.82 -55.52 -23.77
C GLU A 158 -26.18 -56.23 -25.09
N GLY A 159 -25.34 -56.06 -26.12
CA GLY A 159 -25.46 -56.81 -27.37
C GLY A 159 -25.29 -58.32 -27.18
N CYS A 160 -24.30 -58.75 -26.39
CA CYS A 160 -24.13 -60.17 -26.06
C CYS A 160 -25.35 -60.75 -25.31
N VAL A 161 -25.90 -60.00 -24.34
CA VAL A 161 -27.11 -60.40 -23.61
C VAL A 161 -28.28 -60.58 -24.58
N THR A 162 -28.54 -59.59 -25.44
CA THR A 162 -29.65 -59.63 -26.41
C THR A 162 -29.54 -60.83 -27.36
N VAL A 163 -28.34 -61.13 -27.86
CA VAL A 163 -28.10 -62.28 -28.75
C VAL A 163 -28.34 -63.60 -28.03
N LEU A 164 -27.89 -63.72 -26.77
CA LEU A 164 -28.10 -64.92 -25.97
C LEU A 164 -29.59 -65.13 -25.64
N GLU A 165 -30.29 -64.07 -25.22
CA GLU A 165 -31.74 -64.11 -24.96
C GLU A 165 -32.54 -64.54 -26.19
N SER A 166 -32.20 -63.99 -27.36
CA SER A 166 -32.83 -64.37 -28.63
C SER A 166 -32.61 -65.85 -28.95
N ALA A 167 -31.39 -66.35 -28.78
CA ALA A 167 -31.08 -67.77 -28.99
C ALA A 167 -31.83 -68.70 -28.03
N VAL A 168 -31.97 -68.28 -26.77
CA VAL A 168 -32.74 -69.00 -25.76
C VAL A 168 -34.23 -69.04 -26.13
N MET A 169 -34.78 -67.95 -26.65
CA MET A 169 -36.18 -67.90 -27.11
C MET A 169 -36.44 -68.79 -28.34
N GLU A 170 -35.48 -68.93 -29.25
CA GLU A 170 -35.60 -69.84 -30.41
C GLU A 170 -35.63 -71.33 -30.01
N GLY A 171 -35.06 -71.68 -28.86
CA GLY A 171 -35.19 -73.01 -28.24
C GLY A 171 -34.33 -74.13 -28.86
N LYS A 172 -33.40 -73.82 -29.76
CA LYS A 172 -32.49 -74.82 -30.36
C LYS A 172 -31.25 -75.00 -29.49
N GLU A 173 -31.11 -76.16 -28.87
CA GLU A 173 -30.04 -76.47 -27.91
C GLU A 173 -28.63 -76.29 -28.50
N GLU A 174 -28.42 -76.68 -29.76
CA GLU A 174 -27.11 -76.54 -30.43
C GLU A 174 -26.73 -75.08 -30.67
N GLY A 175 -27.71 -74.23 -31.02
CA GLY A 175 -27.51 -72.80 -31.24
C GLY A 175 -27.20 -72.06 -29.94
N ILE A 176 -27.93 -72.39 -28.87
CA ILE A 176 -27.68 -71.86 -27.52
C ILE A 176 -26.27 -72.25 -27.07
N PHE A 177 -25.87 -73.51 -27.24
CA PHE A 177 -24.55 -73.98 -26.82
C PHE A 177 -23.40 -73.24 -27.51
N VAL A 178 -23.50 -73.01 -28.83
CA VAL A 178 -22.47 -72.28 -29.59
C VAL A 178 -22.36 -70.83 -29.13
N ILE A 179 -23.49 -70.11 -29.04
CA ILE A 179 -23.53 -68.70 -28.62
C ILE A 179 -23.01 -68.55 -27.19
N LEU A 180 -23.43 -69.45 -26.29
CA LEU A 180 -23.01 -69.45 -24.90
C LEU A 180 -21.50 -69.63 -24.76
N LYS A 181 -20.89 -70.56 -25.50
CA LYS A 181 -19.43 -70.75 -25.48
C LYS A 181 -18.67 -69.56 -26.07
N GLN A 182 -19.23 -68.91 -27.09
CA GLN A 182 -18.61 -67.73 -27.69
C GLN A 182 -18.64 -66.52 -26.75
N ILE A 183 -19.76 -66.28 -26.06
CA ILE A 183 -19.88 -65.19 -25.07
C ILE A 183 -19.04 -65.49 -23.81
N ASP A 184 -19.08 -66.71 -23.28
CA ASP A 184 -18.29 -67.14 -22.11
C ASP A 184 -16.77 -66.92 -22.32
N SER A 185 -16.30 -67.10 -23.56
CA SER A 185 -14.91 -66.81 -23.91
C SER A 185 -14.54 -65.32 -23.79
N GLN A 186 -15.52 -64.42 -23.92
CA GLN A 186 -15.35 -62.96 -23.87
C GLN A 186 -15.57 -62.36 -22.47
N CYS A 187 -16.36 -63.01 -21.61
CA CYS A 187 -16.66 -62.52 -20.25
C CYS A 187 -15.39 -62.17 -19.45
N ARG A 188 -14.37 -63.03 -19.49
CA ARG A 188 -13.06 -62.77 -18.84
C ARG A 188 -12.35 -61.53 -19.38
N GLY A 189 -12.62 -61.14 -20.63
CA GLY A 189 -12.12 -59.91 -21.22
C GLY A 189 -12.84 -58.69 -20.68
N PHE A 190 -14.17 -58.76 -20.56
CA PHE A 190 -15.00 -57.68 -20.01
C PHE A 190 -14.66 -57.39 -18.55
N GLU A 191 -14.56 -58.42 -17.71
CA GLU A 191 -14.18 -58.30 -16.29
C GLU A 191 -12.85 -57.55 -16.13
N LYS A 192 -11.82 -57.90 -16.92
CA LYS A 192 -10.52 -57.21 -16.87
C LYS A 192 -10.60 -55.73 -17.23
N ILE A 193 -11.43 -55.36 -18.21
CA ILE A 193 -11.59 -53.96 -18.60
C ILE A 193 -12.33 -53.21 -17.51
N ILE A 194 -13.37 -53.81 -16.91
CA ILE A 194 -14.11 -53.23 -15.77
C ILE A 194 -13.16 -52.97 -14.60
N ASP A 195 -12.34 -53.94 -14.22
CA ASP A 195 -11.36 -53.79 -13.13
C ASP A 195 -10.34 -52.67 -13.42
N GLN A 196 -9.84 -52.61 -14.66
CA GLN A 196 -8.90 -51.57 -15.08
C GLN A 196 -9.51 -50.18 -15.02
N GLU A 197 -10.74 -49.99 -15.51
CA GLU A 197 -11.37 -48.68 -15.47
C GLU A 197 -11.80 -48.31 -14.04
N ASN A 198 -12.34 -49.25 -13.24
CA ASN A 198 -12.67 -49.02 -11.84
C ASN A 198 -11.46 -48.59 -11.01
N SER A 199 -10.28 -49.19 -11.25
CA SER A 199 -9.05 -48.81 -10.54
C SER A 199 -8.58 -47.37 -10.80
N LYS A 200 -9.08 -46.74 -11.87
CA LYS A 200 -8.68 -45.39 -12.29
C LYS A 200 -9.70 -44.31 -11.86
N ILE A 201 -10.88 -44.71 -11.38
CA ILE A 201 -11.90 -43.76 -10.93
C ILE A 201 -11.39 -43.09 -9.66
N SER A 202 -11.26 -41.77 -9.71
CA SER A 202 -10.92 -40.92 -8.57
C SER A 202 -11.80 -39.69 -8.60
N LEU A 203 -12.45 -39.37 -7.49
CA LEU A 203 -13.15 -38.10 -7.36
C LEU A 203 -12.09 -37.00 -7.24
N VAL A 204 -12.12 -36.04 -8.15
CA VAL A 204 -11.12 -34.96 -8.21
C VAL A 204 -11.69 -33.72 -7.53
N ASN A 205 -10.96 -33.20 -6.54
CA ASN A 205 -11.23 -31.90 -5.95
C ASN A 205 -10.09 -30.93 -6.28
N LEU A 206 -10.47 -29.77 -6.80
CA LEU A 206 -9.60 -28.61 -6.97
C LEU A 206 -9.80 -27.69 -5.77
N PHE A 207 -8.72 -27.33 -5.08
CA PHE A 207 -8.79 -26.39 -3.96
C PHE A 207 -7.71 -25.32 -4.05
N PHE A 208 -8.06 -24.16 -3.51
CA PHE A 208 -7.20 -22.98 -3.45
C PHE A 208 -6.67 -22.84 -2.03
N ASP A 209 -5.34 -22.85 -1.87
CA ASP A 209 -4.67 -22.53 -0.62
C ASP A 209 -4.27 -21.06 -0.60
N GLU A 210 -5.11 -20.22 0.00
CA GLU A 210 -4.94 -18.77 0.08
C GLU A 210 -3.57 -18.36 0.67
N GLN A 211 -3.09 -19.10 1.67
CA GLN A 211 -1.84 -18.77 2.35
C GLN A 211 -0.64 -19.06 1.44
N SER A 212 -0.64 -20.22 0.77
CA SER A 212 0.37 -20.56 -0.21
C SER A 212 0.41 -19.57 -1.38
N ILE A 213 -0.75 -19.05 -1.81
CA ILE A 213 -0.86 -18.06 -2.89
C ILE A 213 -0.17 -16.75 -2.49
N LEU A 214 -0.47 -16.23 -1.30
CA LEU A 214 0.14 -15.01 -0.78
C LEU A 214 1.66 -15.16 -0.66
N ASP A 215 2.12 -16.28 -0.09
CA ASP A 215 3.55 -16.53 0.08
C ASP A 215 4.27 -16.64 -1.28
N ASN A 216 3.69 -17.30 -2.28
CA ASN A 216 4.29 -17.41 -3.61
C ASN A 216 4.23 -16.12 -4.43
N PHE A 217 3.18 -15.30 -4.27
CA PHE A 217 3.13 -13.97 -4.88
C PHE A 217 4.27 -13.09 -4.36
N LEU A 218 4.52 -13.12 -3.05
CA LEU A 218 5.62 -12.40 -2.42
C LEU A 218 7.00 -12.95 -2.82
N LEU A 219 7.09 -14.24 -3.14
CA LEU A 219 8.33 -14.94 -3.53
C LEU A 219 8.55 -15.08 -5.05
N GLN A 220 7.60 -14.62 -5.89
CA GLN A 220 7.61 -14.75 -7.36
C GLN A 220 7.85 -16.18 -7.89
N LYS A 221 7.18 -17.18 -7.31
CA LYS A 221 7.31 -18.59 -7.71
C LYS A 221 6.26 -19.03 -8.77
N ASN A 222 6.45 -20.22 -9.34
CA ASN A 222 5.63 -20.76 -10.44
C ASN A 222 4.16 -21.03 -10.00
N PRO A 223 3.14 -20.53 -10.73
CA PRO A 223 1.73 -20.78 -10.46
C PRO A 223 1.30 -22.25 -10.40
N GLU A 224 2.00 -23.15 -11.09
CA GLU A 224 1.68 -24.60 -11.09
C GLU A 224 1.87 -25.26 -9.72
N GLU A 225 2.65 -24.66 -8.82
CA GLU A 225 2.84 -25.16 -7.45
C GLU A 225 1.68 -24.81 -6.49
N LEU A 226 0.74 -23.95 -6.95
CA LEU A 226 -0.32 -23.36 -6.13
C LEU A 226 -1.65 -24.10 -6.21
N ILE A 227 -1.91 -24.75 -7.33
CA ILE A 227 -3.17 -25.47 -7.56
C ILE A 227 -2.87 -26.95 -7.42
N LYS A 228 -3.49 -27.56 -6.41
CA LYS A 228 -3.33 -28.98 -6.11
C LYS A 228 -4.58 -29.73 -6.54
N ILE A 229 -4.35 -30.86 -7.19
CA ILE A 229 -5.37 -31.85 -7.49
C ILE A 229 -5.28 -32.91 -6.39
N GLU A 230 -6.31 -32.98 -5.55
CA GLU A 230 -6.45 -34.07 -4.60
C GLU A 230 -7.46 -35.09 -5.12
N ASN A 231 -7.00 -36.33 -5.23
CA ASN A 231 -7.86 -37.47 -5.50
C ASN A 231 -8.49 -37.91 -4.19
N VAL A 232 -9.80 -37.75 -4.05
CA VAL A 232 -10.54 -38.31 -2.93
C VAL A 232 -10.69 -39.82 -3.20
N GLN A 233 -9.98 -40.62 -2.42
CA GLN A 233 -10.23 -42.07 -2.35
C GLN A 233 -11.52 -42.28 -1.57
N GLU A 234 -12.65 -42.31 -2.27
CA GLU A 234 -13.80 -43.06 -1.77
C GLU A 234 -13.60 -44.53 -2.15
N GLY A 235 -13.85 -45.43 -1.20
CA GLY A 235 -13.90 -46.87 -1.47
C GLY A 235 -14.90 -47.16 -2.59
N PRO A 236 -14.81 -48.34 -3.24
CA PRO A 236 -15.57 -48.66 -4.44
C PRO A 236 -17.05 -48.28 -4.26
N LEU A 237 -17.62 -47.56 -5.24
CA LEU A 237 -19.06 -47.29 -5.28
C LEU A 237 -19.79 -48.63 -5.20
N ASP A 238 -20.40 -48.89 -4.05
CA ASP A 238 -21.18 -50.09 -3.77
C ASP A 238 -22.49 -50.01 -4.56
N LEU A 239 -22.45 -50.48 -5.81
CA LEU A 239 -23.57 -50.47 -6.75
C LEU A 239 -24.76 -51.36 -6.30
N GLU A 240 -24.65 -52.08 -5.18
CA GLU A 240 -25.75 -52.88 -4.60
C GLU A 240 -26.70 -52.10 -3.66
N LYS A 241 -26.52 -50.77 -3.51
CA LYS A 241 -27.39 -49.92 -2.67
C LYS A 241 -28.18 -48.83 -3.40
N LEU A 242 -28.36 -48.94 -4.71
CA LEU A 242 -29.25 -48.09 -5.52
C LEU A 242 -30.47 -48.86 -6.02
#